data_AF-A0A9D6Q255-F1
#
_entry.id   AF-A0A9D6Q255-F1
#
_cell.length_a   1.000
_cell.length_b   1.000
_cell.length_c   1.000
_cell.angle_alpha   90.00
_cell.angle_beta   90.00
_cell.angle_gamma   90.00
#
_symmetry.space_group_name_H-M   'P 1'
#
loop_
_entity.id
_entity.type
_entity.pdbx_description
1 polymer ?
#
loop_
_entity_poly.entity_id
_entity_poly.type
_entity_poly.pdbx_seq_one_letter_code
_entity_poly.pdbx_strand_id
1 'polypeptide(L)' 'PADHTDKTAMSKRTDAELYGIIWYGGKSTGLSELMPSWRNALREQEVWDVISYIRVLCNCEDGNGPAAAEKK' A
#
# COMPACT_ATOMS: atom_id res chain seq x y z
N PRO A 1 3.02 -9.00 10.90
CA PRO A 1 2.11 -8.47 9.85
C PRO A 1 1.28 -7.32 10.41
N ALA A 2 1.17 -6.20 9.69
CA ALA A 2 0.31 -5.10 10.10
C ALA A 2 -1.15 -5.37 9.69
N ASP A 3 -2.10 -4.77 10.41
CA ASP A 3 -3.50 -4.74 10.01
C ASP A 3 -3.72 -3.62 8.99
N HIS A 4 -4.04 -3.99 7.76
CA HIS A 4 -4.28 -3.07 6.65
C HIS A 4 -5.77 -2.71 6.50
N THR A 5 -6.64 -3.24 7.37
CA THR A 5 -8.07 -2.88 7.41
C THR A 5 -8.35 -1.73 8.40
N ASP A 6 -7.40 -1.42 9.29
CA ASP A 6 -7.51 -0.30 10.21
C ASP A 6 -7.32 1.04 9.48
N LYS A 7 -8.45 1.70 9.21
CA LYS A 7 -8.51 3.04 8.62
C LYS A 7 -7.69 4.08 9.38
N THR A 8 -7.66 4.02 10.71
CA THR A 8 -6.94 5.01 11.53
C THR A 8 -5.43 4.87 11.37
N ALA A 9 -4.94 3.64 11.24
CA ALA A 9 -3.53 3.36 11.00
C ALA A 9 -3.14 3.66 9.54
N MET A 10 -4.00 3.32 8.59
CA MET A 10 -3.73 3.48 7.16
C MET A 10 -3.87 4.94 6.68
N SER A 11 -4.82 5.72 7.20
CA SER A 11 -4.96 7.15 6.88
C SER A 11 -3.79 8.00 7.39
N LYS A 12 -3.01 7.51 8.36
CA LYS A 12 -1.80 8.21 8.85
C LYS A 12 -0.60 8.05 7.92
N ARG A 13 -0.64 7.10 6.99
CA ARG A 13 0.44 6.88 6.02
C ARG A 13 0.06 7.49 4.68
N THR A 14 1.03 8.12 4.04
CA THR A 14 0.87 8.65 2.68
C THR A 14 1.18 7.57 1.64
N ASP A 15 0.68 7.74 0.42
CA ASP A 15 0.94 6.77 -0.66
C ASP A 15 2.43 6.68 -1.01
N ALA A 16 3.16 7.80 -0.91
CA ALA A 16 4.60 7.83 -1.11
C ALA A 16 5.36 7.04 -0.03
N GLU A 17 4.91 7.08 1.23
CA GLU A 17 5.47 6.25 2.30
C GLU A 17 5.19 4.77 2.04
N LEU A 18 3.95 4.42 1.66
CA LEU A 18 3.59 3.04 1.32
C LEU A 18 4.40 2.51 0.14
N TYR A 19 4.59 3.34 -0.89
CA TYR A 19 5.47 3.04 -2.01
C TYR A 19 6.90 2.77 -1.54
N GLY A 20 7.48 3.65 -0.73
CA GLY A 20 8.83 3.45 -0.19
C GLY A 20 8.96 2.16 0.61
N ILE A 21 7.96 1.83 1.44
CA ILE A 21 7.93 0.60 2.24
C ILE A 21 7.88 -0.65 1.36
N ILE A 22 7.04 -0.67 0.33
CA ILE A 22 6.91 -1.82 -0.58
C ILE A 22 8.15 -1.94 -1.47
N TRP A 23 8.62 -0.82 -2.01
CA TRP A 23 9.73 -0.77 -2.96
C TRP A 23 11.07 -1.13 -2.30
N TYR A 24 11.41 -0.46 -1.20
CA TYR A 24 12.68 -0.66 -0.50
C TYR A 24 12.62 -1.78 0.56
N GLY A 25 11.42 -2.17 0.99
CA GLY A 25 11.22 -3.15 2.06
C GLY A 25 11.23 -2.50 3.45
N GLY A 26 10.70 -3.22 4.43
CA GLY A 26 10.53 -2.73 5.80
C GLY A 26 11.85 -2.41 6.50
N LYS A 27 12.93 -3.15 6.20
CA LYS A 27 14.27 -2.88 6.75
C LYS A 27 14.78 -1.48 6.41
N SER A 28 14.50 -0.99 5.21
CA SER A 28 14.96 0.32 4.73
C SER A 28 14.14 1.49 5.30
N THR A 29 12.92 1.22 5.75
CA THR A 29 12.02 2.25 6.30
C THR A 29 11.93 2.20 7.83
N GLY A 30 12.82 1.47 8.51
CA GLY A 30 12.79 1.30 9.97
C GLY A 30 11.61 0.46 10.49
N LEU A 31 10.96 -0.30 9.60
CA LEU A 31 9.89 -1.23 9.92
C LEU A 31 10.43 -2.66 10.02
N SER A 32 9.55 -3.65 10.10
CA SER A 32 9.93 -5.05 10.28
C SER A 32 10.79 -5.56 9.13
N GLU A 33 11.93 -6.19 9.47
CA GLU A 33 12.82 -6.85 8.51
C GLU A 33 12.14 -8.03 7.79
N LEU A 34 11.01 -8.52 8.32
CA LEU A 34 10.19 -9.56 7.70
C LEU A 34 9.47 -9.11 6.42
N MET A 35 9.45 -7.80 6.13
CA MET A 35 8.96 -7.29 4.86
C MET A 35 10.15 -7.03 3.91
N PRO A 36 10.46 -7.96 2.98
CA PRO A 36 11.58 -7.77 2.05
C PRO A 36 11.29 -6.67 1.04
N SER A 37 12.32 -6.23 0.30
CA SER A 37 12.15 -5.29 -0.81
C SER A 37 11.45 -5.97 -1.99
N TRP A 38 10.37 -5.38 -2.49
CA TRP A 38 9.61 -5.94 -3.61
C TRP A 38 10.08 -5.43 -4.97
N ARG A 39 11.04 -4.50 -5.03
CA ARG A 39 11.60 -3.96 -6.28
C ARG A 39 12.09 -5.00 -7.30
N ASN A 40 12.48 -6.20 -6.84
CA ASN A 40 12.97 -7.28 -7.71
C ASN A 40 11.84 -8.21 -8.19
N ALA A 41 10.67 -8.11 -7.59
CA ALA A 41 9.52 -8.98 -7.84
C ALA A 41 8.37 -8.23 -8.53
N LEU A 42 8.19 -6.94 -8.24
CA LEU A 42 7.12 -6.10 -8.78
C LEU A 42 7.69 -4.96 -9.60
N ARG A 43 6.96 -4.60 -10.66
CA ARG A 43 7.20 -3.36 -11.41
C ARG A 43 6.60 -2.18 -10.65
N GLU A 44 7.09 -0.97 -10.91
CA GLU A 44 6.60 0.25 -10.26
C GLU A 44 5.07 0.40 -10.37
N GLN A 45 4.50 0.15 -11.55
CA GLN A 45 3.05 0.19 -11.77
C GLN A 45 2.29 -0.79 -10.87
N GLU A 46 2.81 -2.01 -10.69
CA GLU A 46 2.16 -3.03 -9.85
C GLU A 46 2.25 -2.67 -8.36
N VAL A 47 3.28 -1.93 -7.95
CA VAL A 47 3.34 -1.40 -6.58
C VAL A 47 2.24 -0.35 -6.35
N TRP A 48 1.99 0.52 -7.32
CA TRP A 48 0.88 1.48 -7.24
C TRP A 48 -0.49 0.79 -7.22
N ASP A 49 -0.67 -0.30 -7.98
CA ASP A 49 -1.89 -1.10 -7.92
C ASP A 49 -2.09 -1.75 -6.54
N VAL A 50 -1.01 -2.26 -5.91
CA VAL A 50 -1.06 -2.81 -4.55
C VAL A 50 -1.43 -1.73 -3.52
N ILE A 51 -0.86 -0.53 -3.64
CA ILE A 51 -1.21 0.60 -2.75
C ILE A 51 -2.70 0.96 -2.91
N SER A 52 -3.18 1.01 -4.15
CA SER A 52 -4.58 1.26 -4.44
C SER A 52 -5.50 0.20 -3.83
N TYR A 53 -5.11 -1.08 -3.92
CA TYR A 53 -5.84 -2.17 -3.28
C TYR A 53 -5.84 -2.07 -1.74
N ILE A 54 -4.71 -1.68 -1.14
CA ILE A 54 -4.63 -1.45 0.31
C ILE A 54 -5.56 -0.30 0.75
N ARG A 55 -5.70 0.75 -0.06
CA ARG A 55 -6.62 1.87 0.20
C ARG A 55 -8.09 1.44 0.16
N VAL A 56 -8.43 0.58 -0.80
CA VAL A 56 -9.77 -0.04 -0.87
C VAL A 56 -10.02 -0.94 0.34
N LEU A 57 -9.03 -1.73 0.77
CA LEU A 57 -9.15 -2.63 1.94
C LEU A 57 -9.41 -1.89 3.25
N CYS A 58 -8.79 -0.74 3.47
CA CYS A 58 -9.02 0.05 4.68
C CYS A 58 -10.31 0.86 4.65
N ASN A 59 -11.08 0.80 3.55
CA ASN A 59 -12.23 1.66 3.26
C ASN A 59 -11.92 3.14 3.59
N CYS A 60 -10.65 3.51 3.35
CA CYS A 60 -10.16 4.85 3.44
C CYS A 60 -10.69 5.55 2.20
N GLU A 61 -11.86 6.15 2.30
CA GLU A 61 -12.34 7.11 1.30
C GLU A 61 -11.41 8.33 1.30
N ASP A 62 -10.22 8.16 0.74
CA ASP A 62 -9.45 9.26 0.22
C ASP A 62 -10.19 9.68 -1.06
N GLY A 63 -10.69 10.92 -1.11
CA GLY A 63 -11.61 11.45 -2.13
C GLY A 63 -11.06 11.56 -3.55
N ASN A 64 -10.34 10.55 -4.02
CA ASN A 64 -9.85 10.36 -5.38
C ASN A 64 -9.66 8.86 -5.69
N GLY A 65 -10.72 8.06 -5.54
CA GLY A 65 -10.73 6.69 -6.05
C GLY A 65 -10.81 6.70 -7.58
N PRO A 66 -10.01 5.90 -8.32
CA PRO A 66 -10.29 5.69 -9.72
C PRO A 66 -11.62 4.94 -9.83
N ALA A 67 -12.54 5.55 -10.57
CA ALA A 67 -13.72 4.88 -11.09
C ALA A 67 -13.31 3.59 -11.82
N ALA A 68 -13.47 2.45 -11.16
CA ALA A 68 -13.63 1.14 -11.78
C ALA A 68 -14.51 0.34 -10.81
N ALA A 69 -15.83 0.24 -10.99
CA ALA A 69 -16.47 -0.54 -12.04
C ALA A 69 -15.79 -1.93 -12.16
N GLU A 70 -16.44 -3.06 -11.95
CA GLU A 70 -17.85 -3.37 -12.11
C GLU A 70 -18.10 -4.74 -11.47
N LYS A 71 -19.33 -4.89 -10.97
CA LYS A 71 -19.97 -6.15 -10.65
C LYS A 71 -19.92 -7.11 -11.84
N LYS A 72 -19.58 -8.38 -11.62
CA LYS A 72 -20.34 -9.51 -12.18
C LYS A 72 -20.05 -10.82 -11.46
#